data_AF-A0ABD7CS64-F1
#
_entry.id   AF-A0ABD7CS64-F1
#
_cell.length_a   1.000
_cell.length_b   1.000
_cell.length_c   1.000
_cell.angle_alpha   90.00
_cell.angle_beta   90.00
_cell.angle_gamma   90.00
#
_symmetry.space_group_name_H-M   'P 1'
#
loop_
_entity.id
_entity.type
_entity.pdbx_description
1 polymer ?
#
loop_
_entity_poly.entity_id
_entity_poly.type
_entity_poly.pdbx_seq_one_letter_code
_entity_poly.pdbx_strand_id
1 'polypeptide(L)'
;MRLHPGGMRRSPVRRTLSWLAPLLLTPALLLALTLYALFPAAGPPPVTGSSGWAVVVTPVGVQSPPPEPAAGTVRGSPDRDTGTDPGSDPTSAPAPEPTSRPESGTEPGRGGGGRSWPLAGRPAVLRGWEPPAGPYGPGHRGVDLAAAAGSRVLAAADGRVSFAGRVAGRGVLAVEVAHSGSPPLRITYEPVRALVEKDADVRAGEPVAVLEAGPFHCAAGCLHWGLRRGDAYLDPLSLLPPSLLRRGPSRLLPVFGVPEPGTGPAAVVSRPPRAGPSRRRCPR
;
A
#
# COMPACT_ATOMS: atom_id res chain seq x y z
N MET A 1 6.89 51.88 -70.20
CA MET A 1 8.31 52.30 -70.28
C MET A 1 8.67 53.07 -69.01
N ARG A 2 9.35 52.43 -68.05
CA ARG A 2 10.26 53.02 -67.03
C ARG A 2 10.74 51.92 -66.06
N LEU A 3 11.92 51.42 -66.39
CA LEU A 3 13.07 50.97 -65.58
C LEU A 3 12.87 50.43 -64.13
N HIS A 4 13.28 49.17 -63.97
CA HIS A 4 13.81 48.43 -62.81
C HIS A 4 15.06 49.11 -62.16
N PRO A 5 15.71 48.55 -61.10
CA PRO A 5 15.22 48.15 -59.78
C PRO A 5 16.19 48.61 -58.64
N GLY A 6 15.71 48.82 -57.42
CA GLY A 6 16.55 49.15 -56.26
C GLY A 6 16.85 47.93 -55.39
N GLY A 7 18.03 47.32 -55.55
CA GLY A 7 18.52 46.26 -54.67
C GLY A 7 19.17 46.81 -53.41
N MET A 8 18.89 46.21 -52.24
CA MET A 8 19.68 46.44 -51.04
C MET A 8 19.91 45.13 -50.26
N ARG A 9 21.06 44.53 -50.58
CA ARG A 9 22.06 43.85 -49.74
C ARG A 9 21.58 43.07 -48.51
N ARG A 10 21.74 41.75 -48.60
CA ARG A 10 21.83 40.80 -47.49
C ARG A 10 23.14 41.02 -46.72
N SER A 11 23.08 41.07 -45.39
CA SER A 11 24.24 40.99 -44.49
C SER A 11 24.14 39.71 -43.65
N PRO A 12 25.16 38.83 -43.65
CA PRO A 12 25.20 37.64 -42.80
C PRO A 12 25.79 37.99 -41.42
N VAL A 13 25.02 37.80 -40.35
CA VAL A 13 25.57 37.84 -38.98
C VAL A 13 26.26 36.50 -38.71
N ARG A 14 27.54 36.60 -38.41
CA ARG A 14 28.48 35.51 -38.16
C ARG A 14 28.22 34.83 -36.82
N ARG A 15 28.50 33.53 -36.81
CA ARG A 15 28.59 32.58 -35.70
C ARG A 15 29.59 33.02 -34.61
N THR A 16 29.30 32.70 -33.35
CA THR A 16 30.30 32.18 -32.38
C THR A 16 29.62 31.27 -31.35
N LEU A 17 29.89 29.96 -31.47
CA LEU A 17 29.73 28.95 -30.41
C LEU A 17 30.79 29.24 -29.33
N SER A 18 30.38 29.45 -28.07
CA SER A 18 31.30 29.35 -26.94
C SER A 18 31.36 27.91 -26.45
N TRP A 19 32.52 27.30 -26.69
CA TRP A 19 32.96 26.02 -26.16
C TRP A 19 33.55 26.21 -24.75
N LEU A 20 33.29 25.22 -23.88
CA LEU A 20 34.14 24.76 -22.77
C LEU A 20 34.39 25.70 -21.56
N ALA A 21 33.76 25.34 -20.43
CA ALA A 21 34.32 25.56 -19.09
C ALA A 21 34.32 24.23 -18.32
N PRO A 22 35.48 23.59 -18.08
CA PRO A 22 35.57 22.40 -17.23
C PRO A 22 36.11 22.70 -15.83
N LEU A 23 35.59 21.95 -14.85
CA LEU A 23 36.29 21.35 -13.71
C LEU A 23 37.09 22.27 -12.76
N LEU A 24 36.43 22.80 -11.73
CA LEU A 24 37.08 23.24 -10.47
C LEU A 24 36.40 22.72 -9.19
N LEU A 25 35.49 21.74 -9.28
CA LEU A 25 34.71 21.24 -8.14
C LEU A 25 35.23 19.91 -7.53
N THR A 26 36.42 19.44 -7.93
CA THR A 26 36.90 18.11 -7.53
C THR A 26 37.77 18.00 -6.27
N PRO A 27 38.51 19.01 -5.75
CA PRO A 27 39.42 18.75 -4.63
C PRO A 27 38.70 18.64 -3.28
N ALA A 28 37.64 19.41 -3.04
CA ALA A 28 36.91 19.38 -1.77
C ALA A 28 36.10 18.09 -1.58
N LEU A 29 35.53 17.54 -2.66
CA LEU A 29 34.72 16.32 -2.61
C LEU A 29 35.58 15.07 -2.39
N LEU A 30 36.79 15.04 -2.97
CA LEU A 30 37.77 13.96 -2.74
C LEU A 30 38.31 13.96 -1.30
N LEU A 31 38.52 15.13 -0.70
CA LEU A 31 38.94 15.25 0.71
C LEU A 31 37.84 14.77 1.68
N ALA A 32 36.58 15.10 1.40
CA ALA A 32 35.46 14.66 2.23
C ALA A 32 35.23 13.13 2.17
N LEU A 33 35.38 12.53 0.99
CA LEU A 33 35.25 11.07 0.80
C LEU A 33 36.40 10.29 1.45
N THR A 34 37.62 10.82 1.43
CA THR A 34 38.78 10.18 2.09
C THR A 34 38.68 10.24 3.61
N LEU A 35 38.20 11.34 4.20
CA LEU A 35 37.96 11.42 5.64
C LEU A 35 36.84 10.47 6.12
N TYR A 36 35.80 10.26 5.31
CA TYR A 36 34.71 9.34 5.65
C TYR A 36 35.15 7.87 5.68
N ALA A 37 36.11 7.47 4.84
CA ALA A 37 36.58 6.08 4.74
C ALA A 37 37.55 5.66 5.87
N LEU A 38 38.10 6.62 6.63
CA LEU A 38 39.11 6.37 7.67
C LEU A 38 38.55 6.32 9.10
N PHE A 39 37.25 6.61 9.29
CA PHE A 39 36.58 6.50 10.60
C PHE A 39 35.65 5.28 10.62
N PRO A 40 36.09 4.12 11.12
CA PRO A 40 35.18 3.01 11.37
C PRO A 40 34.18 3.42 12.46
N ALA A 41 32.89 3.29 12.16
CA ALA A 41 31.81 3.51 13.11
C ALA A 41 32.02 2.59 14.33
N ALA A 42 32.30 3.20 15.49
CA ALA A 42 32.34 2.49 16.76
C ALA A 42 30.96 1.86 17.00
N GLY A 43 30.91 0.52 17.04
CA GLY A 43 29.71 -0.22 17.37
C GLY A 43 29.22 0.09 18.80
N PRO A 44 27.93 -0.03 19.09
CA PRO A 44 27.40 0.19 20.43
C PRO A 44 27.96 -0.86 21.41
N PRO A 45 28.19 -0.50 22.68
CA PRO A 45 28.68 -1.43 23.68
C PRO A 45 27.63 -2.51 24.02
N PRO A 46 28.04 -3.70 24.46
CA PRO A 46 27.11 -4.75 24.88
C PRO A 46 26.40 -4.33 26.18
N VAL A 47 25.07 -4.34 26.14
CA VAL A 47 24.23 -4.24 27.34
C VAL A 47 24.35 -5.51 28.17
N THR A 48 25.00 -5.39 29.33
CA THR A 48 24.97 -6.36 30.42
C THR A 48 23.95 -5.87 31.46
N GLY A 49 23.17 -6.80 32.02
CA GLY A 49 22.15 -6.57 33.06
C GLY A 49 20.80 -7.13 32.60
N SER A 50 20.41 -8.36 32.93
CA SER A 50 20.17 -8.97 34.25
C SER A 50 19.12 -8.22 35.09
N SER A 51 17.86 -8.53 34.85
CA SER A 51 16.84 -8.55 35.90
C SER A 51 15.85 -9.65 35.55
N GLY A 52 16.03 -10.80 36.22
CA GLY A 52 15.24 -11.99 36.04
C GLY A 52 13.81 -11.80 36.54
N TRP A 53 12.88 -12.31 35.75
CA TRP A 53 11.66 -12.93 36.24
C TRP A 53 11.55 -14.25 35.48
N ALA A 54 11.76 -15.35 36.18
CA ALA A 54 11.62 -16.69 35.61
C ALA A 54 10.12 -16.97 35.45
N VAL A 55 9.64 -17.07 34.21
CA VAL A 55 8.35 -17.71 33.93
C VAL A 55 8.59 -19.20 33.92
N VAL A 56 8.07 -19.89 34.93
CA VAL A 56 7.89 -21.33 34.86
C VAL A 56 6.81 -21.60 33.82
N VAL A 57 7.21 -21.98 32.61
CA VAL A 57 6.30 -22.49 31.59
C VAL A 57 6.17 -23.99 31.82
N THR A 58 5.04 -24.43 32.38
CA THR A 58 4.69 -25.85 32.40
C THR A 58 4.36 -26.29 30.96
N PRO A 59 4.97 -27.36 30.43
CA PRO A 59 4.58 -27.88 29.12
C PRO A 59 3.18 -28.50 29.20
N VAL A 60 2.25 -27.94 28.41
CA VAL A 60 0.97 -28.59 28.10
C VAL A 60 1.28 -29.85 27.29
N GLY A 61 0.82 -31.00 27.77
CA GLY A 61 1.02 -32.30 27.14
C GLY A 61 0.48 -32.33 25.71
N VAL A 62 1.35 -32.72 24.77
CA VAL A 62 0.97 -33.06 23.40
C VAL A 62 0.22 -34.39 23.45
N GLN A 63 -1.07 -34.37 23.11
CA GLN A 63 -1.85 -35.57 22.91
C GLN A 63 -1.46 -36.21 21.57
N SER A 64 -1.01 -37.46 21.59
CA SER A 64 -0.64 -38.23 20.40
C SER A 64 -1.85 -38.48 19.49
N PRO A 65 -1.68 -38.51 18.16
CA PRO A 65 -2.75 -38.90 17.23
C PRO A 65 -3.03 -40.41 17.30
N PRO A 66 -4.26 -40.85 16.98
CA PRO A 66 -4.63 -42.27 16.97
C PRO A 66 -3.99 -43.02 15.77
N PRO A 67 -3.75 -44.34 15.89
CA PRO A 67 -3.15 -45.14 14.82
C PRO A 67 -4.14 -45.45 13.69
N GLU A 68 -3.63 -45.45 12.45
CA GLU A 68 -4.34 -45.90 11.24
C GLU A 68 -4.60 -47.43 11.27
N PRO A 69 -5.72 -47.92 10.68
CA PRO A 69 -5.96 -49.35 10.56
C PRO A 69 -5.13 -49.98 9.42
N ALA A 70 -4.46 -51.07 9.76
CA ALA A 70 -3.68 -51.90 8.85
C ALA A 70 -4.55 -52.53 7.74
N ALA A 71 -4.19 -52.30 6.48
CA ALA A 71 -4.70 -53.05 5.35
C ALA A 71 -3.95 -54.39 5.24
N GLY A 72 -4.72 -55.47 5.24
CA GLY A 72 -4.26 -56.85 5.31
C GLY A 72 -3.47 -57.32 4.08
N THR A 73 -2.51 -58.18 4.38
CA THR A 73 -1.78 -59.03 3.44
C THR A 73 -2.73 -60.05 2.80
N VAL A 74 -2.79 -60.09 1.46
CA VAL A 74 -3.24 -61.27 0.72
C VAL A 74 -2.07 -61.75 -0.13
N ARG A 75 -1.70 -63.01 0.12
CA ARG A 75 -0.65 -63.79 -0.52
C ARG A 75 -1.24 -64.46 -1.77
N GLY A 76 -0.43 -64.58 -2.82
CA GLY A 76 -0.86 -64.80 -4.20
C GLY A 76 -1.24 -66.21 -4.61
N SER A 77 -1.58 -66.34 -5.90
CA SER A 77 -1.11 -67.44 -6.75
C SER A 77 -1.24 -67.09 -8.23
N PRO A 78 -0.46 -67.75 -9.10
CA PRO A 78 -0.13 -67.30 -10.45
C PRO A 78 -0.95 -68.01 -11.52
N ASP A 79 -1.07 -67.38 -12.69
CA ASP A 79 -1.20 -68.14 -13.93
C ASP A 79 -0.31 -67.54 -15.02
N ARG A 80 0.43 -68.45 -15.66
CA ARG A 80 1.20 -68.22 -16.87
C ARG A 80 0.23 -68.30 -18.05
N ASP A 81 0.38 -67.42 -19.03
CA ASP A 81 0.39 -67.89 -20.40
C ASP A 81 1.21 -66.97 -21.32
N THR A 82 1.97 -67.64 -22.18
CA THR A 82 2.92 -67.14 -23.16
C THR A 82 2.23 -66.73 -24.46
N GLY A 83 2.70 -65.66 -25.11
CA GLY A 83 2.30 -65.35 -26.48
C GLY A 83 3.01 -64.12 -27.06
N THR A 84 4.02 -64.36 -27.88
CA THR A 84 4.72 -63.40 -28.74
C THR A 84 3.91 -63.17 -30.02
N ASP A 85 3.68 -61.92 -30.44
CA ASP A 85 4.02 -61.45 -31.80
C ASP A 85 3.90 -59.92 -31.97
N PRO A 86 4.66 -59.30 -32.89
CA PRO A 86 4.73 -57.85 -33.10
C PRO A 86 3.90 -57.37 -34.31
N GLY A 87 3.55 -56.09 -34.28
CA GLY A 87 3.29 -55.27 -35.47
C GLY A 87 1.84 -55.19 -35.92
N SER A 88 1.27 -53.98 -35.85
CA SER A 88 0.38 -53.37 -36.86
C SER A 88 -0.13 -52.02 -36.35
N ASP A 89 0.48 -50.94 -36.81
CA ASP A 89 -0.25 -49.70 -37.12
C ASP A 89 -0.78 -49.87 -38.55
N PRO A 90 -2.03 -49.44 -38.88
CA PRO A 90 -2.16 -48.07 -39.36
C PRO A 90 -3.52 -47.35 -39.10
N THR A 91 -3.41 -46.02 -38.93
CA THR A 91 -4.24 -44.98 -39.58
C THR A 91 -5.71 -44.72 -39.17
N SER A 92 -5.89 -43.46 -38.74
CA SER A 92 -7.04 -42.53 -38.90
C SER A 92 -8.25 -42.56 -37.96
N ALA A 93 -8.29 -41.54 -37.09
CA ALA A 93 -9.47 -40.67 -36.95
C ALA A 93 -9.01 -39.23 -36.59
N PRO A 94 -9.53 -38.16 -37.23
CA PRO A 94 -9.18 -36.80 -36.89
C PRO A 94 -9.82 -36.39 -35.54
N ALA A 95 -9.01 -35.80 -34.66
CA ALA A 95 -9.48 -35.21 -33.41
C ALA A 95 -10.37 -33.98 -33.68
N PRO A 96 -11.49 -33.78 -32.96
CA PRO A 96 -12.30 -32.57 -33.08
C PRO A 96 -11.55 -31.36 -32.53
N GLU A 97 -11.61 -30.25 -33.27
CA GLU A 97 -11.06 -28.95 -32.89
C GLU A 97 -11.50 -28.53 -31.47
N PRO A 98 -10.63 -27.91 -30.66
CA PRO A 98 -11.03 -27.39 -29.37
C PRO A 98 -12.05 -26.28 -29.57
N THR A 99 -13.26 -26.54 -29.09
CA THR A 99 -14.36 -25.60 -28.98
C THR A 99 -13.88 -24.30 -28.35
N SER A 100 -14.17 -23.20 -29.04
CA SER A 100 -13.96 -21.82 -28.62
C SER A 100 -14.28 -21.61 -27.14
N ARG A 101 -13.25 -21.21 -26.39
CA ARG A 101 -13.39 -20.66 -25.03
C ARG A 101 -14.41 -19.52 -25.07
N PRO A 102 -15.38 -19.44 -24.14
CA PRO A 102 -16.22 -18.26 -24.06
C PRO A 102 -15.33 -17.07 -23.68
N GLU A 103 -15.26 -16.08 -24.54
CA GLU A 103 -14.82 -14.73 -24.21
C GLU A 103 -15.71 -14.20 -23.09
N SER A 104 -15.32 -14.42 -21.84
CA SER A 104 -15.72 -13.54 -20.74
C SER A 104 -14.85 -12.29 -20.80
N GLY A 105 -15.09 -11.48 -21.83
CA GLY A 105 -14.83 -10.05 -21.78
C GLY A 105 -15.79 -9.45 -20.75
N THR A 106 -15.40 -9.48 -19.47
CA THR A 106 -15.95 -8.51 -18.53
C THR A 106 -15.37 -7.16 -18.94
N GLU A 107 -16.15 -6.37 -19.66
CA GLU A 107 -15.81 -4.97 -19.92
C GLU A 107 -15.45 -4.31 -18.58
N PRO A 108 -14.29 -3.62 -18.47
CA PRO A 108 -13.99 -2.86 -17.28
C PRO A 108 -15.00 -1.71 -17.20
N GLY A 109 -15.95 -1.86 -16.28
CA GLY A 109 -16.90 -0.82 -15.93
C GLY A 109 -16.16 0.47 -15.58
N ARG A 110 -16.23 1.43 -16.50
CA ARG A 110 -16.08 2.89 -16.35
C ARG A 110 -15.30 3.38 -15.11
N GLY A 111 -14.02 3.68 -15.34
CA GLY A 111 -13.43 5.00 -15.03
C GLY A 111 -13.21 5.39 -13.56
N GLY A 112 -13.40 4.51 -12.59
CA GLY A 112 -12.98 4.72 -11.20
C GLY A 112 -12.11 3.56 -10.78
N GLY A 113 -10.78 3.75 -10.73
CA GLY A 113 -9.88 2.70 -10.25
C GLY A 113 -10.33 2.19 -8.88
N GLY A 114 -10.24 0.88 -8.65
CA GLY A 114 -10.70 0.22 -7.44
C GLY A 114 -10.08 0.84 -6.18
N ARG A 115 -10.79 0.71 -5.05
CA ARG A 115 -10.32 1.16 -3.72
C ARG A 115 -10.59 0.08 -2.68
N SER A 116 -9.64 -0.12 -1.77
CA SER A 116 -9.73 -1.11 -0.69
C SER A 116 -9.04 -0.59 0.57
N TRP A 117 -9.45 -1.09 1.73
CA TRP A 117 -8.59 -1.03 2.91
C TRP A 117 -7.28 -1.79 2.63
N PRO A 118 -6.13 -1.34 3.16
CA PRO A 118 -4.84 -2.01 2.96
C PRO A 118 -4.64 -3.24 3.86
N LEU A 119 -5.65 -3.60 4.64
CA LEU A 119 -5.69 -4.77 5.51
C LEU A 119 -7.07 -5.44 5.35
N ALA A 120 -7.18 -6.70 5.75
CA ALA A 120 -8.43 -7.43 5.69
C ALA A 120 -9.54 -6.72 6.50
N GLY A 121 -10.74 -6.64 5.91
CA GLY A 121 -11.89 -5.99 6.54
C GLY A 121 -11.66 -4.49 6.78
N ARG A 122 -12.15 -4.00 7.92
CA ARG A 122 -11.94 -2.61 8.34
C ARG A 122 -11.05 -2.57 9.58
N PRO A 123 -9.76 -2.24 9.45
CA PRO A 123 -8.85 -2.19 10.58
C PRO A 123 -9.20 -1.03 11.53
N ALA A 124 -8.84 -1.19 12.81
CA ALA A 124 -8.88 -0.10 13.77
C ALA A 124 -7.77 0.91 13.45
N VAL A 125 -8.11 2.20 13.42
CA VAL A 125 -7.13 3.29 13.31
C VAL A 125 -6.60 3.56 14.71
N LEU A 126 -5.31 3.27 14.93
CA LEU A 126 -4.62 3.47 16.21
C LEU A 126 -4.13 4.92 16.36
N ARG A 127 -3.67 5.51 15.24
CA ARG A 127 -3.29 6.91 15.16
C ARG A 127 -3.76 7.50 13.84
N GLY A 128 -4.44 8.64 13.94
CA GLY A 128 -4.95 9.37 12.78
C GLY A 128 -3.87 10.21 12.09
N TRP A 129 -4.22 10.70 10.91
CA TRP A 129 -3.45 11.71 10.20
C TRP A 129 -3.34 12.99 11.02
N GLU A 130 -2.12 13.51 11.14
CA GLU A 130 -1.82 14.75 11.86
C GLU A 130 -0.85 15.56 10.98
N PRO A 131 -1.35 16.53 10.18
CA PRO A 131 -0.52 17.22 9.21
C PRO A 131 0.58 18.01 9.92
N PRO A 132 1.84 17.92 9.47
CA PRO A 132 2.89 18.73 10.07
C PRO A 132 2.71 20.20 9.68
N ALA A 133 2.99 21.13 10.60
CA ALA A 133 2.86 22.58 10.37
C ALA A 133 3.83 23.11 9.28
N GLY A 134 4.86 22.34 8.95
CA GLY A 134 5.76 22.57 7.83
C GLY A 134 6.40 21.26 7.37
N PRO A 135 7.17 21.25 6.27
CA PRO A 135 7.68 20.00 5.65
C PRO A 135 8.44 19.10 6.63
N TYR A 136 9.19 19.71 7.55
CA TYR A 136 10.02 19.03 8.55
C TYR A 136 9.45 19.10 9.98
N GLY A 137 8.24 19.64 10.15
CA GLY A 137 7.60 19.76 11.46
C GLY A 137 7.20 18.40 12.06
N PRO A 138 6.92 18.34 13.37
CA PRO A 138 6.31 17.19 13.99
C PRO A 138 4.90 16.96 13.43
N GLY A 139 4.41 15.73 13.52
CA GLY A 139 3.11 15.32 13.04
C GLY A 139 3.10 13.83 12.71
N HIS A 140 2.04 13.39 12.05
CA HIS A 140 1.82 12.04 11.61
C HIS A 140 1.45 12.01 10.13
N ARG A 141 2.43 11.68 9.28
CA ARG A 141 2.36 11.77 7.81
C ARG A 141 1.63 10.59 7.14
N GLY A 142 0.72 9.97 7.88
CA GLY A 142 -0.07 8.83 7.46
C GLY A 142 -1.09 8.46 8.53
N VAL A 143 -1.56 7.21 8.51
CA VAL A 143 -2.40 6.62 9.54
C VAL A 143 -1.82 5.29 9.97
N ASP A 144 -2.00 4.95 11.24
CA ASP A 144 -1.57 3.67 11.77
C ASP A 144 -2.77 2.75 11.95
N LEU A 145 -2.68 1.58 11.33
CA LEU A 145 -3.74 0.60 11.32
C LEU A 145 -3.31 -0.61 12.15
N ALA A 146 -4.17 -1.04 13.07
CA ALA A 146 -3.91 -2.19 13.92
C ALA A 146 -3.73 -3.45 13.08
N ALA A 147 -2.57 -4.09 13.19
CA ALA A 147 -2.25 -5.35 12.53
C ALA A 147 -1.07 -6.03 13.21
N ALA A 148 -1.14 -7.36 13.34
CA ALA A 148 -0.03 -8.15 13.82
C ALA A 148 1.02 -8.36 12.72
N ALA A 149 2.30 -8.50 13.09
CA ALA A 149 3.34 -8.96 12.18
C ALA A 149 2.92 -10.27 11.47
N GLY A 150 3.26 -10.40 10.19
CA GLY A 150 2.80 -11.50 9.35
C GLY A 150 1.44 -11.27 8.67
N SER A 151 0.70 -10.21 9.03
CA SER A 151 -0.56 -9.85 8.34
C SER A 151 -0.31 -9.53 6.87
N ARG A 152 -1.22 -9.97 5.98
CA ARG A 152 -1.20 -9.58 4.57
C ARG A 152 -1.58 -8.11 4.42
N VAL A 153 -0.79 -7.39 3.63
CA VAL A 153 -1.06 -6.01 3.24
C VAL A 153 -1.58 -6.02 1.81
N LEU A 154 -2.72 -5.35 1.61
CA LEU A 154 -3.43 -5.28 0.34
C LEU A 154 -3.15 -3.94 -0.35
N ALA A 155 -3.15 -3.91 -1.68
CA ALA A 155 -3.12 -2.67 -2.42
C ALA A 155 -4.42 -1.88 -2.15
N ALA A 156 -4.31 -0.67 -1.62
CA ALA A 156 -5.46 0.17 -1.31
C ALA A 156 -6.09 0.80 -2.57
N ALA A 157 -5.41 0.76 -3.72
CA ALA A 157 -5.94 1.22 -5.01
C ALA A 157 -5.25 0.50 -6.16
N ASP A 158 -5.89 0.52 -7.33
CA ASP A 158 -5.23 0.14 -8.59
C ASP A 158 -4.04 1.06 -8.86
N GLY A 159 -2.94 0.51 -9.36
CA GLY A 159 -1.75 1.31 -9.61
C GLY A 159 -0.54 0.51 -10.07
N ARG A 160 0.59 1.20 -10.15
CA ARG A 160 1.90 0.62 -10.46
C ARG A 160 2.84 0.79 -9.28
N VAL A 161 3.58 -0.26 -8.92
CA VAL A 161 4.59 -0.21 -7.86
C VAL A 161 5.72 0.71 -8.29
N SER A 162 5.94 1.80 -7.56
CA SER A 162 7.03 2.76 -7.82
C SER A 162 8.30 2.46 -7.01
N PHE A 163 8.16 1.71 -5.92
CA PHE A 163 9.27 1.30 -5.06
C PHE A 163 8.89 0.05 -4.25
N ALA A 164 9.81 -0.90 -4.13
CA ALA A 164 9.76 -2.02 -3.21
C ALA A 164 11.17 -2.27 -2.67
N GLY A 165 11.39 -2.15 -1.36
CA GLY A 165 12.73 -2.32 -0.79
C GLY A 165 12.90 -1.76 0.61
N ARG A 166 14.17 -1.58 1.02
CA ARG A 166 14.54 -1.05 2.34
C ARG A 166 14.77 0.47 2.27
N VAL A 167 14.24 1.20 3.24
CA VAL A 167 14.51 2.62 3.50
C VAL A 167 14.90 2.77 4.98
N ALA A 168 16.12 3.22 5.25
CA ALA A 168 16.65 3.35 6.61
C ALA A 168 16.43 2.08 7.47
N GLY A 169 16.69 0.90 6.88
CA GLY A 169 16.54 -0.41 7.55
C GLY A 169 15.10 -0.94 7.64
N ARG A 170 14.08 -0.17 7.25
CA ARG A 170 12.66 -0.59 7.26
C ARG A 170 12.18 -0.98 5.88
N GLY A 171 11.35 -2.01 5.79
CA GLY A 171 10.69 -2.39 4.54
C GLY A 171 9.61 -1.41 4.14
N VAL A 172 9.66 -0.94 2.90
CA VAL A 172 8.71 0.02 2.33
C VAL A 172 8.26 -0.46 0.97
N LEU A 173 6.96 -0.40 0.73
CA LEU A 173 6.35 -0.56 -0.59
C LEU A 173 5.61 0.72 -0.94
N ALA A 174 5.79 1.24 -2.15
CA ALA A 174 5.10 2.42 -2.64
C ALA A 174 4.40 2.17 -3.98
N VAL A 175 3.14 2.61 -4.09
CA VAL A 175 2.29 2.43 -5.27
C VAL A 175 1.84 3.78 -5.80
N GLU A 176 2.06 4.05 -7.07
CA GLU A 176 1.47 5.18 -7.78
C GLU A 176 0.06 4.82 -8.25
N VAL A 177 -0.92 5.60 -7.81
CA VAL A 177 -2.34 5.30 -8.02
C VAL A 177 -2.72 5.62 -9.46
N ALA A 178 -3.30 4.65 -10.15
CA ALA A 178 -3.78 4.83 -11.52
C ALA A 178 -4.84 5.94 -11.61
N HIS A 179 -4.78 6.72 -12.69
CA HIS A 179 -5.76 7.78 -12.99
C HIS A 179 -5.94 8.84 -11.87
N SER A 180 -4.88 9.12 -11.10
CA SER A 180 -4.93 10.04 -9.95
C SER A 180 -4.46 11.47 -10.23
N GLY A 181 -4.29 11.81 -11.51
CA GLY A 181 -3.80 13.10 -11.98
C GLY A 181 -2.28 13.18 -12.11
N SER A 182 -1.77 14.40 -12.29
CA SER A 182 -0.34 14.70 -12.37
C SER A 182 0.01 15.85 -11.42
N PRO A 183 0.95 15.67 -10.47
CA PRO A 183 1.64 14.42 -10.17
C PRO A 183 0.67 13.35 -9.61
N PRO A 184 0.96 12.06 -9.83
CA PRO A 184 0.11 10.98 -9.32
C PRO A 184 0.10 10.97 -7.79
N LEU A 185 -1.00 10.48 -7.23
CA LEU A 185 -1.03 10.08 -5.83
C LEU A 185 -0.08 8.89 -5.65
N ARG A 186 0.67 8.91 -4.55
CA ARG A 186 1.52 7.80 -4.13
C ARG A 186 1.12 7.33 -2.74
N ILE A 187 0.85 6.04 -2.64
CA ILE A 187 0.59 5.33 -1.40
C ILE A 187 1.90 4.72 -0.90
N THR A 188 2.11 4.68 0.41
CA THR A 188 3.23 3.97 1.05
C THR A 188 2.76 3.04 2.15
N TYR A 189 3.40 1.88 2.27
CA TYR A 189 3.16 0.88 3.31
C TYR A 189 4.46 0.58 4.04
N GLU A 190 4.46 0.65 5.38
CA GLU A 190 5.61 0.26 6.21
C GLU A 190 5.19 -0.18 7.63
N PRO A 191 5.97 -1.02 8.34
CA PRO A 191 7.10 -1.79 7.84
C PRO A 191 6.63 -3.07 7.11
N VAL A 192 7.05 -3.28 5.86
CA VAL A 192 6.58 -4.42 5.06
C VAL A 192 7.68 -5.13 4.28
N ARG A 193 7.55 -6.45 4.15
CA ARG A 193 8.23 -7.25 3.13
C ARG A 193 7.35 -7.28 1.90
N ALA A 194 7.81 -6.70 0.80
CA ALA A 194 7.07 -6.72 -0.46
C ALA A 194 6.92 -8.16 -0.99
N LEU A 195 5.77 -8.44 -1.59
CA LEU A 195 5.48 -9.67 -2.35
C LEU A 195 5.50 -9.41 -3.86
N VAL A 196 5.61 -8.14 -4.26
CA VAL A 196 5.65 -7.66 -5.63
C VAL A 196 6.89 -6.80 -5.83
N GLU A 197 7.38 -6.77 -7.06
CA GLU A 197 8.55 -6.00 -7.44
C GLU A 197 8.15 -4.60 -7.95
N LYS A 198 9.15 -3.72 -8.04
CA LYS A 198 8.99 -2.44 -8.73
C LYS A 198 8.46 -2.66 -10.16
N ASP A 199 7.66 -1.70 -10.62
CA ASP A 199 7.04 -1.63 -11.94
C ASP A 199 5.89 -2.64 -12.17
N ALA A 200 5.58 -3.51 -11.19
CA ALA A 200 4.40 -4.37 -11.23
C ALA A 200 3.09 -3.55 -11.21
N ASP A 201 2.12 -3.97 -12.01
CA ASP A 201 0.73 -3.47 -11.94
C ASP A 201 -0.04 -4.25 -10.87
N VAL A 202 -0.76 -3.54 -10.01
CA VAL A 202 -1.53 -4.11 -8.89
C VAL A 202 -2.97 -3.61 -8.92
N ARG A 203 -3.90 -4.46 -8.48
CA ARG A 203 -5.32 -4.10 -8.32
C ARG A 203 -5.69 -3.89 -6.87
N ALA A 204 -6.66 -3.02 -6.61
CA ALA A 204 -7.17 -2.80 -5.28
C ALA A 204 -7.65 -4.11 -4.63
N GLY A 205 -7.22 -4.36 -3.39
CA GLY A 205 -7.50 -5.60 -2.65
C GLY A 205 -6.52 -6.75 -2.93
N GLU A 206 -5.62 -6.61 -3.90
CA GLU A 206 -4.57 -7.60 -4.18
C GLU A 206 -3.53 -7.63 -3.04
N PRO A 207 -3.13 -8.82 -2.53
CA PRO A 207 -2.02 -8.92 -1.59
C PRO A 207 -0.68 -8.50 -2.23
N VAL A 208 -0.05 -7.47 -1.68
CA VAL A 208 1.20 -6.90 -2.23
C VAL A 208 2.38 -6.92 -1.25
N ALA A 209 2.11 -7.17 0.03
CA ALA A 209 3.14 -7.20 1.06
C ALA A 209 2.72 -8.07 2.25
N VAL A 210 3.69 -8.36 3.11
CA VAL A 210 3.47 -8.91 4.46
C VAL A 210 4.02 -7.92 5.47
N LEU A 211 3.24 -7.60 6.50
CA LEU A 211 3.67 -6.73 7.59
C LEU A 211 4.85 -7.39 8.32
N GLU A 212 5.94 -6.66 8.47
CA GLU A 212 7.12 -7.16 9.18
C GLU A 212 6.99 -6.94 10.69
N ALA A 213 7.71 -7.77 11.44
CA ALA A 213 8.07 -7.43 12.80
C ALA A 213 9.20 -6.38 12.77
N GLY A 214 9.24 -5.50 13.74
CA GLY A 214 10.32 -4.51 13.86
C GLY A 214 10.01 -3.52 14.98
N PRO A 215 10.86 -2.50 15.18
CA PRO A 215 10.49 -1.40 16.05
C PRO A 215 9.30 -0.68 15.41
N PHE A 216 8.11 -1.04 15.85
CA PHE A 216 6.90 -0.27 15.60
C PHE A 216 6.95 0.97 16.48
N HIS A 217 6.41 2.08 16.00
CA HIS A 217 6.07 3.19 16.89
C HIS A 217 4.75 2.93 17.65
N CYS A 218 4.06 1.83 17.34
CA CYS A 218 2.87 1.34 18.04
C CYS A 218 3.21 0.21 19.02
N ALA A 219 2.52 0.13 20.17
CA ALA A 219 2.78 -0.88 21.20
C ALA A 219 2.47 -2.33 20.78
N ALA A 220 1.45 -2.55 19.93
CA ALA A 220 0.93 -3.88 19.59
C ALA A 220 1.09 -4.25 18.09
N GLY A 221 2.01 -3.60 17.39
CA GLY A 221 2.17 -3.74 15.93
C GLY A 221 1.13 -2.93 15.14
N CYS A 222 1.57 -2.32 14.05
CA CYS A 222 0.70 -1.57 13.16
C CYS A 222 1.28 -1.46 11.76
N LEU A 223 0.40 -1.29 10.77
CA LEU A 223 0.76 -0.82 9.45
C LEU A 223 0.69 0.71 9.44
N HIS A 224 1.81 1.37 9.15
CA HIS A 224 1.80 2.77 8.77
C HIS A 224 1.44 2.87 7.29
N TRP A 225 0.32 3.53 7.01
CA TRP A 225 -0.18 3.75 5.66
C TRP A 225 -0.11 5.24 5.35
N GLY A 226 0.65 5.62 4.32
CA GLY A 226 0.85 7.01 3.91
C GLY A 226 0.24 7.32 2.56
N LEU A 227 -0.07 8.60 2.33
CA LEU A 227 -0.55 9.12 1.05
C LEU A 227 0.11 10.47 0.79
N ARG A 228 0.57 10.68 -0.46
CA ARG A 228 1.10 11.98 -0.89
C ARG A 228 0.82 12.27 -2.36
N ARG A 229 0.91 13.55 -2.73
CA ARG A 229 0.96 14.05 -4.11
C ARG A 229 2.15 14.98 -4.24
N GLY A 230 3.14 14.61 -5.06
CA GLY A 230 4.43 15.30 -5.06
C GLY A 230 5.01 15.30 -3.63
N ASP A 231 5.34 16.48 -3.11
CA ASP A 231 5.88 16.67 -1.76
C ASP A 231 4.80 16.87 -0.68
N ALA A 232 3.53 17.02 -1.08
CA ALA A 232 2.43 17.24 -0.15
C ALA A 232 1.87 15.91 0.38
N TYR A 233 2.02 15.67 1.67
CA TYR A 233 1.36 14.57 2.35
C TYR A 233 -0.13 14.88 2.56
N LEU A 234 -0.96 13.84 2.47
CA LEU A 234 -2.42 13.92 2.54
C LEU A 234 -2.94 12.87 3.53
N ASP A 235 -4.17 13.06 4.02
CA ASP A 235 -4.86 12.04 4.80
C ASP A 235 -5.13 10.78 3.93
N PRO A 236 -4.53 9.62 4.23
CA PRO A 236 -4.75 8.37 3.49
C PRO A 236 -6.21 7.91 3.48
N LEU A 237 -6.99 8.23 4.52
CA LEU A 237 -8.41 7.86 4.58
C LEU A 237 -9.24 8.57 3.50
N SER A 238 -8.77 9.72 2.99
CA SER A 238 -9.42 10.44 1.88
C SER A 238 -9.41 9.66 0.56
N LEU A 239 -8.57 8.62 0.45
CA LEU A 239 -8.54 7.74 -0.72
C LEU A 239 -9.76 6.80 -0.77
N LEU A 240 -10.38 6.52 0.37
CA LEU A 240 -11.45 5.53 0.48
C LEU A 240 -12.82 6.17 0.21
N PRO A 241 -13.70 5.50 -0.57
CA PRO A 241 -15.07 5.96 -0.72
C PRO A 241 -15.83 5.88 0.62
N PRO A 242 -16.86 6.71 0.83
CA PRO A 242 -17.65 6.70 2.05
C PRO A 242 -18.24 5.33 2.43
N SER A 243 -18.49 4.45 1.45
CA SER A 243 -18.96 3.07 1.69
C SER A 243 -17.99 2.23 2.51
N LEU A 244 -16.68 2.44 2.37
CA LEU A 244 -15.65 1.74 3.16
C LEU A 244 -15.41 2.39 4.53
N LEU A 245 -15.75 3.68 4.68
CA LEU A 245 -15.55 4.47 5.90
C LEU A 245 -16.75 4.45 6.84
N ARG A 246 -17.97 4.19 6.37
CA ARG A 246 -19.14 4.10 7.25
C ARG A 246 -19.10 2.82 8.07
N ARG A 247 -19.29 2.93 9.39
CA ARG A 247 -19.69 1.77 10.20
C ARG A 247 -21.16 1.51 9.87
N GLY A 248 -21.63 0.27 10.03
CA GLY A 248 -23.07 0.00 10.01
C GLY A 248 -23.81 0.93 10.99
N PRO A 249 -25.14 1.04 10.90
CA PRO A 249 -25.89 1.91 11.80
C PRO A 249 -25.52 1.61 13.26
N SER A 250 -25.16 2.65 14.02
CA SER A 250 -24.90 2.52 15.45
C SER A 250 -26.14 1.91 16.10
N ARG A 251 -25.99 0.72 16.67
CA ARG A 251 -27.04 0.13 17.51
C ARG A 251 -26.64 0.35 18.96
N LEU A 252 -27.49 1.06 19.69
CA LEU A 252 -27.33 1.21 21.13
C LEU A 252 -27.59 -0.16 21.76
N LEU A 253 -26.68 -0.60 22.62
CA LEU A 253 -26.97 -1.71 23.53
C LEU A 253 -28.06 -1.23 24.49
N PRO A 254 -29.06 -2.06 24.85
CA PRO A 254 -30.01 -1.71 25.90
C PRO A 254 -29.27 -1.32 27.17
N VAL A 255 -29.52 -0.12 27.66
CA VAL A 255 -29.03 0.32 28.97
C VAL A 255 -30.12 0.03 30.00
N PHE A 256 -29.80 -0.79 30.99
CA PHE A 256 -30.72 -1.10 32.09
C PHE A 256 -30.38 -0.21 33.29
N GLY A 257 -31.38 0.35 33.96
CA GLY A 257 -31.19 1.14 35.19
C GLY A 257 -30.76 2.59 34.99
N VAL A 258 -30.70 3.09 33.76
CA VAL A 258 -30.68 4.54 33.51
C VAL A 258 -32.12 5.04 33.70
N PRO A 259 -32.40 5.97 34.62
CA PRO A 259 -33.72 6.56 34.74
C PRO A 259 -34.08 7.18 33.39
N GLU A 260 -35.20 6.76 32.80
CA GLU A 260 -35.77 7.44 31.65
C GLU A 260 -35.85 8.93 31.98
N PRO A 261 -35.41 9.84 31.09
CA PRO A 261 -35.61 11.27 31.32
C PRO A 261 -37.09 11.46 31.58
N GLY A 262 -37.41 11.82 32.83
CA GLY A 262 -38.77 11.77 33.32
C GLY A 262 -39.69 12.53 32.37
N THR A 263 -40.92 12.04 32.22
CA THR A 263 -42.02 12.75 31.56
C THR A 263 -42.43 13.97 32.41
N GLY A 264 -41.48 14.83 32.75
CA GLY A 264 -41.77 16.21 33.11
C GLY A 264 -42.31 16.91 31.87
N PRO A 265 -43.15 17.95 32.03
CA PRO A 265 -43.69 18.68 30.90
C PRO A 265 -42.54 19.08 29.99
N ALA A 266 -42.64 18.70 28.71
CA ALA A 266 -41.65 19.03 27.69
C ALA A 266 -41.26 20.49 27.87
N ALA A 267 -40.00 20.75 28.24
CA ALA A 267 -39.47 22.10 28.19
C ALA A 267 -39.63 22.52 26.73
N VAL A 268 -40.62 23.37 26.48
CA VAL A 268 -40.82 24.01 25.20
C VAL A 268 -39.53 24.79 24.97
N VAL A 269 -38.62 24.21 24.19
CA VAL A 269 -37.48 24.94 23.67
C VAL A 269 -38.09 25.92 22.68
N SER A 270 -38.43 27.10 23.19
CA SER A 270 -38.93 28.22 22.41
C SER A 270 -37.89 28.48 21.34
N ARG A 271 -38.26 28.20 20.09
CA ARG A 271 -37.44 28.53 18.93
C ARG A 271 -37.14 30.03 19.03
N PRO A 272 -35.86 30.46 19.05
CA PRO A 272 -35.57 31.88 19.06
C PRO A 272 -36.25 32.53 17.85
N PRO A 273 -36.86 33.70 18.00
CA PRO A 273 -37.51 34.37 16.89
C PRO A 273 -36.49 34.55 15.77
N ARG A 274 -36.89 34.21 14.54
CA ARG A 274 -36.08 34.48 13.35
C ARG A 274 -35.75 35.97 13.35
N ALA A 275 -34.47 36.30 13.46
CA ALA A 275 -34.00 37.66 13.21
C ALA A 275 -34.46 38.05 11.81
N GLY A 276 -35.35 39.04 11.74
CA GLY A 276 -35.76 39.63 10.47
C GLY A 276 -34.57 40.28 9.76
N PRO A 277 -34.63 40.47 8.43
CA PRO A 277 -33.53 41.03 7.67
C PRO A 277 -33.19 42.43 8.19
N SER A 278 -31.96 42.61 8.67
CA SER A 278 -31.47 43.91 9.14
C SER A 278 -31.42 44.87 7.95
N ARG A 279 -32.36 45.80 7.87
CA ARG A 279 -32.28 46.95 6.96
C ARG A 279 -31.26 47.95 7.52
N ARG A 280 -29.97 47.63 7.47
CA ARG A 280 -28.93 48.65 7.59
C ARG A 280 -28.82 49.33 6.23
N ARG A 281 -29.30 50.58 6.13
CA ARG A 281 -29.01 51.45 5.00
C ARG A 281 -27.52 51.79 5.04
N CYS A 282 -26.81 51.58 3.93
CA CYS A 282 -25.48 52.16 3.74
C CYS A 282 -25.60 53.70 3.70
N PRO A 283 -24.72 54.43 4.41
CA PRO A 283 -24.53 55.85 4.16
C PRO A 283 -23.95 56.05 2.75
N ARG A 284 -24.39 57.11 2.09
CA ARG A 284 -23.89 57.56 0.77
C ARG A 284 -22.56 58.27 0.91
#